data_AF-A0A4D4KVH5-F1
#
_entry.id   AF-A0A4D4KVH5-F1
#
_cell.length_a   1.000
_cell.length_b   1.000
_cell.length_c   1.000
_cell.angle_alpha   90.00
_cell.angle_beta   90.00
_cell.angle_gamma   90.00
#
_symmetry.space_group_name_H-M   'P 1'
#
loop_
_entity.id
_entity.type
_entity.pdbx_description
1 polymer ?
#
loop_
_entity_poly.entity_id
_entity_poly.type
_entity_poly.pdbx_seq_one_letter_code
_entity_poly.pdbx_strand_id
1 'polypeptide(L)'
;MCVVLGTAPDGDSELTVEAIRRAARHAKLQVLTGVLGDRLVVVAGGSDNPLQAAKALIGPYARVRWWPVPWSPTCWPRPARRGRRRPG
;
A
#
# COMPACT_ATOMS: atom_id res chain seq x y z
N MET A 1 1.57 11.13 4.19
CA MET A 1 0.24 10.46 4.08
C MET A 1 0.26 9.47 2.93
N CYS A 2 -0.27 8.26 3.13
CA CYS A 2 -0.46 7.28 2.05
C CYS A 2 -1.74 6.45 2.26
N VAL A 3 -2.20 5.79 1.19
CA VAL A 3 -3.32 4.85 1.22
C VAL A 3 -2.81 3.49 0.75
N VAL A 4 -3.11 2.45 1.52
CA VAL A 4 -2.80 1.05 1.21
C VAL A 4 -4.11 0.31 0.98
N LEU A 5 -4.14 -0.47 -0.10
CA LEU A 5 -5.28 -1.31 -0.47
C LEU A 5 -4.84 -2.77 -0.48
N GLY A 6 -5.71 -3.66 -0.02
CA GLY A 6 -5.51 -5.10 -0.19
C GLY A 6 -6.80 -5.88 0.00
N THR A 7 -6.64 -7.19 0.20
CA THR A 7 -7.75 -8.12 0.40
C THR A 7 -7.70 -8.62 1.83
N ALA A 8 -8.80 -8.48 2.57
CA ALA A 8 -8.97 -9.10 3.87
C ALA A 8 -9.15 -10.61 3.66
N PRO A 9 -8.39 -11.48 4.34
CA PRO A 9 -8.61 -12.93 4.30
C PRO A 9 -10.05 -13.27 4.67
N ASP A 10 -10.65 -14.21 3.93
CA ASP A 10 -12.04 -14.64 4.12
C ASP A 10 -12.34 -14.97 5.58
N GLY A 11 -13.31 -14.25 6.15
CA GLY A 11 -13.86 -14.52 7.49
C GLY A 11 -13.15 -13.85 8.66
N ASP A 12 -12.06 -13.11 8.46
CA ASP A 12 -11.26 -12.60 9.58
C ASP A 12 -10.82 -11.13 9.45
N SER A 13 -11.79 -10.31 9.07
CA SER A 13 -11.61 -8.86 8.88
C SER A 13 -11.25 -8.14 10.18
N GLU A 14 -11.82 -8.56 11.32
CA GLU A 14 -11.53 -7.96 12.61
C GLU A 14 -10.10 -8.23 13.08
N LEU A 15 -9.61 -9.48 12.99
CA LEU A 15 -8.22 -9.77 13.36
C LEU A 15 -7.23 -9.12 12.40
N THR A 16 -7.59 -8.98 11.12
CA THR A 16 -6.78 -8.24 10.14
C THR A 16 -6.67 -6.76 10.53
N VAL A 17 -7.78 -6.12 10.90
CA VAL A 17 -7.79 -4.72 11.37
C VAL A 17 -6.96 -4.57 12.66
N GLU A 18 -7.07 -5.50 13.61
CA GLU A 18 -6.28 -5.44 14.84
C GLU A 18 -4.78 -5.65 14.57
N ALA A 19 -4.42 -6.57 13.66
CA ALA A 19 -3.04 -6.76 13.22
C ALA A 19 -2.45 -5.48 12.61
N ILE A 20 -3.25 -4.72 11.85
CA ILE A 20 -2.85 -3.44 11.27
C ILE A 20 -2.68 -2.37 12.34
N ARG A 21 -3.64 -2.26 13.27
CA ARG A 21 -3.53 -1.33 14.40
C ARG A 21 -2.30 -1.63 15.23
N ARG A 22 -1.98 -2.90 15.44
CA ARG A 22 -0.75 -3.35 16.10
C ARG A 22 0.50 -2.94 15.33
N ALA A 23 0.58 -3.24 14.03
CA ALA A 23 1.71 -2.84 13.19
C ALA A 23 1.91 -1.31 13.15
N ALA A 24 0.83 -0.55 13.05
CA ALA A 24 0.84 0.91 13.09
C ALA A 24 1.36 1.45 14.42
N ARG A 25 0.92 0.88 15.55
CA ARG A 25 1.43 1.23 16.89
C ARG A 25 2.93 1.01 17.00
N HIS A 26 3.43 -0.14 16.52
CA HIS A 26 4.87 -0.43 16.50
C HIS A 26 5.65 0.59 15.64
N ALA A 27 5.09 1.01 14.51
CA ALA A 27 5.70 1.98 13.61
C ALA A 27 5.43 3.46 13.98
N LYS A 28 4.70 3.72 15.08
CA LYS A 28 4.26 5.06 15.51
C LYS A 28 3.46 5.82 14.42
N LEU A 29 2.65 5.10 13.66
CA LEU A 29 1.81 5.64 12.59
C LEU A 29 0.37 5.85 13.07
N GLN A 30 -0.30 6.85 12.51
CA GLN A 30 -1.74 7.05 12.66
C GLN A 30 -2.45 6.31 11.52
N VAL A 31 -3.47 5.50 11.81
CA VAL A 31 -4.19 4.73 10.78
C VAL A 31 -5.71 4.83 10.94
N LEU A 32 -6.40 4.95 9.81
CA LEU A 32 -7.84 4.76 9.68
C LEU A 32 -8.07 3.59 8.71
N THR A 33 -8.81 2.58 9.16
CA THR A 33 -8.98 1.31 8.45
C THR A 33 -10.45 1.05 8.17
N GLY A 34 -10.78 0.52 6.99
CA GLY A 34 -12.14 0.10 6.63
C GLY A 34 -12.13 -1.14 5.74
N VAL A 35 -13.17 -1.96 5.88
CA VAL A 35 -13.37 -3.18 5.07
C VAL A 35 -14.62 -3.01 4.22
N LEU A 36 -14.51 -3.36 2.95
CA LEU A 36 -15.58 -3.37 1.95
C LEU A 36 -15.60 -4.73 1.26
N GLY A 37 -16.50 -5.62 1.68
CA GLY A 37 -16.52 -7.01 1.20
C GLY A 37 -15.22 -7.72 1.56
N ASP A 38 -14.50 -8.22 0.55
CA ASP A 38 -13.17 -8.83 0.69
C ASP A 38 -12.03 -7.80 0.65
N ARG A 39 -12.32 -6.50 0.49
CA ARG A 39 -11.30 -5.46 0.36
C ARG A 39 -11.06 -4.73 1.65
N LEU A 40 -9.81 -4.39 1.90
CA LEU A 40 -9.37 -3.61 3.04
C LEU A 40 -8.68 -2.34 2.54
N VAL A 41 -9.07 -1.21 3.12
CA VAL A 41 -8.53 0.12 2.84
C VAL A 41 -7.92 0.67 4.11
N VAL A 42 -6.68 1.15 4.03
CA VAL A 42 -6.00 1.79 5.17
C VAL A 42 -5.36 3.10 4.76
N VAL A 43 -5.77 4.15 5.45
CA VAL A 43 -5.20 5.49 5.34
C VAL A 43 -4.18 5.63 6.47
N ALA A 44 -2.92 5.90 6.11
CA ALA A 44 -1.83 6.05 7.06
C ALA A 44 -1.22 7.47 7.05
N GLY A 45 -1.04 8.02 8.24
CA GLY A 45 -0.45 9.31 8.54
C GLY A 45 0.64 9.22 9.61
N GLY A 46 1.28 10.35 9.90
CA GLY A 46 2.38 10.43 10.88
C GLY A 46 3.78 10.11 10.34
N SER A 47 3.91 9.93 9.02
CA SER A 47 5.21 9.79 8.35
C SER A 47 5.29 10.65 7.10
N ASP A 48 6.44 11.30 6.92
CA ASP A 48 6.82 12.06 5.73
C ASP A 48 7.29 11.14 4.59
N ASN A 49 7.54 9.87 4.88
CA ASN A 49 7.93 8.86 3.90
C ASN A 49 6.81 7.84 3.67
N PRO A 50 5.97 8.03 2.63
CA PRO A 50 4.84 7.15 2.36
C PRO A 50 5.25 5.71 2.03
N LEU A 51 6.45 5.51 1.46
CA LEU A 51 6.95 4.19 1.09
C LEU A 51 7.33 3.37 2.33
N GLN A 52 7.95 4.02 3.32
CA GLN A 52 8.29 3.39 4.59
C GLN A 52 7.04 3.03 5.39
N ALA A 53 6.06 3.94 5.43
CA ALA A 53 4.78 3.70 6.07
C ALA A 53 4.03 2.50 5.43
N ALA A 54 3.98 2.44 4.11
CA ALA A 54 3.39 1.31 3.40
C ALA A 54 4.10 -0.02 3.74
N LYS A 55 5.45 -0.04 3.71
CA LYS A 55 6.24 -1.25 4.04
C LYS A 55 5.97 -1.78 5.44
N ALA A 56 5.82 -0.90 6.43
CA ALA A 56 5.50 -1.30 7.79
C ALA A 56 4.11 -1.96 7.92
N LEU A 57 3.21 -1.69 6.98
CA LEU A 57 1.85 -2.17 6.99
C LEU A 57 1.61 -3.40 6.10
N ILE A 58 2.43 -3.67 5.07
CA ILE A 58 2.18 -4.72 4.05
C ILE A 58 2.13 -6.16 4.59
N GLY A 59 2.84 -6.48 5.69
CA GLY A 59 2.94 -7.85 6.21
C GLY A 59 1.58 -8.55 6.40
N PRO A 60 0.64 -7.96 7.16
CA PRO A 60 -0.73 -8.46 7.31
C PRO A 60 -1.55 -8.58 6.01
N TYR A 61 -1.19 -7.86 4.93
CA TYR A 61 -1.96 -7.82 3.67
C TYR A 61 -1.55 -8.89 2.67
N ALA A 62 -0.42 -9.58 2.87
CA ALA A 62 0.25 -10.35 1.83
C ALA A 62 -0.40 -11.70 1.47
N ARG A 63 -1.65 -11.96 1.86
CA ARG A 63 -2.37 -13.19 1.49
C ARG A 63 -3.10 -13.00 0.16
N VAL A 64 -2.35 -12.79 -0.91
CA VAL A 64 -2.90 -12.63 -2.27
C VAL A 64 -2.94 -14.00 -2.96
N ARG A 65 -4.14 -14.56 -3.19
CA ARG A 65 -4.38 -15.76 -4.03
C ARG A 65 -4.03 -15.50 -5.52
N TRP A 66 -3.82 -14.26 -5.95
CA TRP A 66 -3.63 -13.87 -7.35
C TRP A 66 -2.53 -12.82 -7.57
N TRP A 67 -1.31 -13.07 -7.10
CA TRP A 67 -0.17 -12.22 -7.45
C TRP A 67 0.97 -13.02 -8.08
N PRO A 68 1.37 -12.66 -9.30
CA PRO A 68 2.77 -12.47 -9.60
C PRO A 68 2.94 -11.08 -10.20
N VAL A 69 3.23 -10.05 -9.40
CA VAL A 69 3.89 -8.84 -9.90
C VAL A 69 4.65 -8.12 -8.78
N PRO A 70 5.75 -8.67 -8.23
CA PRO A 70 6.49 -7.96 -7.19
C PRO A 70 6.94 -6.61 -7.77
N TRP A 71 6.31 -5.52 -7.31
CA TRP A 71 6.83 -4.16 -7.25
C TRP A 71 7.91 -3.88 -8.31
N SER A 72 7.52 -3.88 -9.59
CA SER A 72 8.43 -3.53 -10.67
C SER A 72 8.43 -2.00 -10.84
N PRO A 73 9.60 -1.33 -10.81
CA PRO A 73 9.71 0.11 -11.03
C PRO A 73 9.24 0.60 -12.42
N THR A 74 8.92 -0.32 -13.34
CA THR A 74 8.52 -0.05 -14.73
C THR A 74 7.09 0.46 -14.91
N CYS A 75 6.21 0.35 -13.91
CA CYS A 75 4.83 0.85 -14.00
C CYS A 75 4.68 2.35 -13.68
N TRP A 76 5.78 3.06 -13.37
CA TRP A 76 5.72 4.52 -13.34
C TRP A 76 5.67 5.03 -14.78
N PRO A 77 4.65 5.81 -15.19
CA PRO A 77 4.70 6.47 -16.49
C PRO A 77 5.91 7.41 -16.48
N ARG A 78 6.97 7.03 -17.19
CA ARG A 78 8.07 7.96 -17.49
C ARG A 78 7.43 9.21 -18.12
N PRO A 79 7.68 10.43 -17.61
CA PRO A 79 7.23 11.62 -18.30
C PRO A 79 7.83 11.57 -19.70
N ALA A 80 6.96 11.54 -20.71
CA ALA A 80 7.37 11.51 -22.10
C ALA A 80 8.34 12.68 -22.33
N ARG A 81 9.62 12.37 -22.59
CA ARG A 81 10.61 13.39 -22.94
C ARG A 81 10.15 14.05 -24.24
N ARG A 82 9.50 15.20 -24.10
CA ARG A 82 9.08 16.08 -25.17
C ARG A 82 10.35 16.63 -25.85
N GLY A 83 10.65 16.05 -27.01
CA GLY A 83 11.32 16.65 -28.17
C GLY A 83 12.60 17.49 -27.98
N ARG A 84 13.68 17.05 -28.62
CA ARG A 84 14.48 17.95 -29.47
C ARG A 84 14.81 17.25 -30.80
N ARG A 85 14.01 17.58 -31.82
CA ARG A 85 14.52 17.71 -33.19
C ARG A 85 15.62 18.78 -33.16
N ARG A 86 16.72 18.58 -33.89
CA ARG A 86 17.21 19.47 -34.96
C ARG A 86 18.60 19.06 -35.50
N PRO A 87 19.02 19.58 -36.68
CA PRO A 87 19.51 18.79 -37.80
C PRO A 87 21.01 19.00 -38.08
N GLY A 88 21.53 18.25 -39.03
CA GLY A 88 22.89 18.38 -39.57
C GLY A 88 23.18 17.18 -40.45
#